data_AF-A0A379T3Z0-F1
#
_entry.id   AF-A0A379T3Z0-F1
#
_cell.length_a   1.000
_cell.length_b   1.000
_cell.length_c   1.000
_cell.angle_alpha   90.00
_cell.angle_beta   90.00
_cell.angle_gamma   90.00
#
_symmetry.space_group_name_H-M   'P 1'
#
loop_
_entity.id
_entity.type
_entity.pdbx_description
1 polymer ?
#
loop_
_entity_poly.entity_id
_entity_poly.type
_entity_poly.pdbx_seq_one_letter_code
_entity_poly.pdbx_strand_id
1 'polypeptide(L)'
;MAPPTRCRLARRFTGLILVNTFYWCTNQGIVQRTLASKSLAEGQKGALLTAVLKMLDPLVLVLPGLIAFHLYQDLPKADMAYPTLVNNVLPTPLVGFFGAVLFGAVISTFNGFLNSASTLFSMGIYRRVINENAQPERLVRVGRQFGLFIAIISILVAPWIANAPEGLYSWMKQLNGIYNVPLVTIIIMGFFFPRIPALAAKVAMGIGIVSYITINYLVKFDFHFLYVLACTFCINVVVMLMIGAIAPRATPFKFQDAFAVDMKTVEEREDRRRWHSVCDGWRLFRPGAIWGLQYPMVDDLQLRYHRGGRGVSVLQQLAGASFCDCNMSLLTRRMKHDSA
;
A
#
# COMPACT_ATOMS: atom_id res chain seq x y z
N MET A 1 -27.85 -13.15 -6.15
CA MET A 1 -28.44 -11.87 -6.59
C MET A 1 -27.32 -10.84 -6.64
N ALA A 2 -26.88 -10.41 -7.83
CA ALA A 2 -25.82 -9.40 -7.93
C ALA A 2 -26.39 -8.02 -7.54
N PRO A 3 -25.72 -7.24 -6.67
CA PRO A 3 -26.22 -5.93 -6.29
C PRO A 3 -26.27 -5.00 -7.52
N PRO A 4 -27.21 -4.04 -7.56
CA PRO A 4 -27.44 -3.18 -8.72
C PRO A 4 -26.18 -2.41 -9.11
N THR A 5 -26.00 -2.20 -10.41
CA THR A 5 -24.83 -1.57 -11.06
C THR A 5 -24.40 -0.23 -10.46
N ARG A 6 -25.32 0.53 -9.85
CA ARG A 6 -25.03 1.78 -9.11
C ARG A 6 -24.10 1.58 -7.90
N CYS A 7 -24.15 0.43 -7.24
CA CYS A 7 -23.27 0.11 -6.11
C CYS A 7 -21.81 -0.10 -6.55
N ARG A 8 -21.58 -0.54 -7.80
CA ARG A 8 -20.21 -0.85 -8.26
C ARG A 8 -19.33 0.39 -8.36
N LEU A 9 -19.87 1.55 -8.72
CA LEU A 9 -19.09 2.79 -8.85
C LEU A 9 -18.70 3.33 -7.47
N ALA A 10 -19.63 3.36 -6.51
CA ALA A 10 -19.35 3.73 -5.12
C ALA A 10 -18.23 2.89 -4.51
N ARG A 11 -18.24 1.56 -4.72
CA ARG A 11 -17.17 0.65 -4.29
C ARG A 11 -15.77 1.03 -4.80
N ARG A 12 -15.66 1.58 -6.02
CA ARG A 12 -14.38 1.98 -6.62
C ARG A 12 -13.89 3.32 -6.09
N PHE A 13 -14.79 4.26 -5.84
CA PHE A 13 -14.45 5.64 -5.50
C PHE A 13 -14.32 5.92 -4.00
N THR A 14 -14.92 5.13 -3.09
CA THR A 14 -14.81 5.41 -1.66
C THR A 14 -13.81 4.49 -0.95
N GLY A 15 -14.08 3.18 -0.86
CA GLY A 15 -13.23 2.27 -0.08
C GLY A 15 -11.83 2.03 -0.67
N LEU A 16 -11.73 1.88 -1.99
CA LEU A 16 -10.46 1.54 -2.64
C LEU A 16 -9.46 2.71 -2.65
N ILE A 17 -9.95 3.94 -2.84
CA ILE A 17 -9.10 5.13 -2.78
C ILE A 17 -8.46 5.23 -1.40
N LEU A 18 -9.23 5.07 -0.33
CA LEU A 18 -8.72 5.13 1.05
C LEU A 18 -7.64 4.10 1.33
N VAL A 19 -7.84 2.85 0.90
CA VAL A 19 -6.85 1.78 1.09
C VAL A 19 -5.56 2.08 0.31
N ASN A 20 -5.68 2.59 -0.92
CA ASN A 20 -4.51 2.96 -1.72
C ASN A 20 -3.80 4.19 -1.14
N THR A 21 -4.52 5.23 -0.73
CA THR A 21 -3.95 6.41 -0.09
C THR A 21 -3.20 6.03 1.19
N PHE A 22 -3.79 5.18 2.04
CA PHE A 22 -3.08 4.61 3.18
C PHE A 22 -1.78 3.93 2.72
N TYR A 23 -1.89 2.97 1.79
CA TYR A 23 -0.76 2.16 1.38
C TYR A 23 0.42 2.99 0.84
N TRP A 24 0.14 4.02 0.03
CA TRP A 24 1.19 4.82 -0.61
C TRP A 24 1.71 5.98 0.27
N CYS A 25 0.85 6.59 1.08
CA CYS A 25 1.20 7.80 1.82
C CYS A 25 1.61 7.54 3.27
N THR A 26 1.29 6.38 3.84
CA THR A 26 1.50 6.11 5.27
C THR A 26 2.35 4.88 5.54
N ASN A 27 2.63 4.06 4.51
CA ASN A 27 3.50 2.90 4.67
C ASN A 27 4.96 3.34 4.83
N GLN A 28 5.52 3.03 6.00
CA GLN A 28 6.86 3.45 6.39
C GLN A 28 7.93 3.06 5.37
N GLY A 29 7.87 1.86 4.78
CA GLY A 29 8.88 1.42 3.82
C GLY A 29 8.85 2.22 2.51
N ILE A 30 7.69 2.72 2.10
CA ILE A 30 7.52 3.53 0.88
C ILE A 30 7.88 4.99 1.16
N VAL A 31 7.34 5.54 2.26
CA VAL A 31 7.57 6.92 2.67
C VAL A 31 9.06 7.17 2.92
N GLN A 32 9.75 6.26 3.61
CA GLN A 32 11.19 6.38 3.87
C GLN A 32 12.02 6.48 2.59
N ARG A 33 11.70 5.70 1.55
CA ARG A 33 12.40 5.77 0.26
C ARG A 33 12.20 7.11 -0.43
N THR A 34 11.01 7.69 -0.30
CA THR A 34 10.71 9.01 -0.86
C THR A 34 11.45 10.11 -0.08
N LEU A 35 11.50 10.01 1.25
CA LEU A 35 12.21 10.95 2.12
C LEU A 35 13.74 10.84 2.01
N ALA A 36 14.27 9.70 1.59
CA ALA A 36 15.70 9.49 1.32
C ALA A 36 16.16 10.06 -0.04
N SER A 37 15.25 10.69 -0.80
CA SER A 37 15.59 11.33 -2.06
C SER A 37 16.41 12.61 -1.85
N LYS A 38 17.25 12.96 -2.82
CA LYS A 38 18.15 14.13 -2.75
C LYS A 38 17.39 15.47 -2.77
N SER A 39 16.21 15.48 -3.36
CA SER A 39 15.35 16.66 -3.50
C SER A 39 13.90 16.24 -3.69
N LEU A 40 12.95 17.14 -3.39
CA LEU A 40 11.53 16.90 -3.65
C LEU A 40 11.28 16.52 -5.13
N ALA A 41 11.98 17.17 -6.05
CA ALA A 41 11.84 16.93 -7.48
C ALA A 41 12.25 15.50 -7.90
N GLU A 42 13.35 14.98 -7.34
CA GLU A 42 13.78 13.60 -7.59
C GLU A 42 12.84 12.58 -6.95
N GLY A 43 12.30 12.89 -5.76
CA GLY A 43 11.25 12.09 -5.12
C GLY A 43 9.99 11.99 -6.00
N GLN A 44 9.54 13.10 -6.59
CA GLN A 44 8.39 13.14 -7.50
C GLN A 44 8.63 12.32 -8.78
N LYS A 45 9.82 12.43 -9.39
CA LYS A 45 10.20 11.60 -10.56
C LYS A 45 10.16 10.12 -10.23
N GLY A 46 10.74 9.74 -9.09
CA GLY A 46 10.72 8.35 -8.62
C GLY A 46 9.31 7.83 -8.38
N ALA A 47 8.44 8.64 -7.78
CA ALA A 47 7.04 8.30 -7.56
C ALA A 47 6.27 8.10 -8.88
N LEU A 48 6.49 8.96 -9.87
CA LEU A 48 5.87 8.83 -11.20
C LEU A 48 6.36 7.59 -11.94
N LEU A 49 7.67 7.33 -11.95
CA LEU A 49 8.24 6.11 -12.54
C LEU A 49 7.65 4.86 -11.88
N THR A 50 7.51 4.86 -10.56
CA THR A 50 6.88 3.77 -9.81
C THR A 50 5.43 3.56 -10.24
N ALA A 51 4.66 4.64 -10.43
CA ALA A 51 3.29 4.56 -10.87
C ALA A 51 3.17 3.95 -12.28
N VAL A 52 4.09 4.28 -13.20
CA VAL A 52 4.14 3.70 -14.55
C VAL A 52 4.45 2.20 -14.49
N LEU A 53 5.50 1.80 -13.75
CA LEU A 53 5.86 0.39 -13.62
C LEU A 53 4.73 -0.43 -13.00
N LYS A 54 3.99 0.16 -12.05
CA LYS A 54 2.81 -0.44 -11.41
C LYS A 54 1.65 -0.74 -12.37
N MET A 55 1.59 -0.08 -13.53
CA MET A 55 0.59 -0.41 -14.56
C MET A 55 0.83 -1.79 -15.18
N LEU A 56 2.03 -2.37 -15.01
CA LEU A 56 2.35 -3.72 -15.48
C LEU A 56 1.92 -4.81 -14.49
N ASP A 57 1.69 -4.49 -13.21
CA ASP A 57 1.31 -5.47 -12.18
C ASP A 57 0.12 -6.36 -12.63
N PRO A 58 -0.95 -5.83 -13.26
CA PRO A 58 -2.04 -6.68 -13.74
C PRO A 58 -1.62 -7.69 -14.80
N LEU A 59 -0.74 -7.30 -15.71
CA LEU A 59 -0.24 -8.17 -16.78
C LEU A 59 0.66 -9.28 -16.23
N VAL A 60 1.51 -8.95 -15.25
CA VAL A 60 2.48 -9.90 -14.69
C VAL A 60 1.86 -10.79 -13.61
N LEU A 61 0.92 -10.28 -12.82
CA LEU A 61 0.38 -10.98 -11.65
C LEU A 61 -1.06 -11.47 -11.82
N VAL A 62 -1.96 -10.66 -12.42
CA VAL A 62 -3.38 -11.07 -12.60
C VAL A 62 -3.50 -12.08 -13.72
N LEU A 63 -2.90 -11.77 -14.88
CA LEU A 63 -3.12 -12.53 -16.09
C LEU A 63 -2.70 -14.01 -15.95
N PRO A 64 -1.54 -14.34 -15.36
CA PRO A 64 -1.19 -15.74 -15.11
C PRO A 64 -2.18 -16.43 -14.15
N GLY A 65 -2.65 -15.73 -13.12
CA GLY A 65 -3.68 -16.26 -12.22
C GLY A 65 -5.01 -16.57 -12.94
N LEU A 66 -5.42 -15.72 -13.89
CA LEU A 66 -6.62 -15.93 -14.69
C LEU A 66 -6.47 -17.11 -15.67
N ILE A 67 -5.29 -17.25 -16.28
CA ILE A 67 -4.97 -18.40 -17.15
C ILE A 67 -4.98 -19.69 -16.32
N ALA A 68 -4.32 -19.69 -15.16
CA ALA A 68 -4.30 -20.82 -14.23
C ALA A 68 -5.71 -21.22 -13.78
N PHE A 69 -6.59 -20.25 -13.51
CA PHE A 69 -7.99 -20.52 -13.15
C PHE A 69 -8.76 -21.28 -14.24
N HIS A 70 -8.49 -21.00 -15.52
CA HIS A 70 -9.15 -21.73 -16.61
C HIS A 70 -8.52 -23.11 -16.86
N LEU A 71 -7.20 -23.22 -16.73
CA LEU A 71 -6.47 -24.46 -16.97
C LEU A 71 -6.59 -25.48 -15.82
N TYR A 72 -6.70 -25.01 -14.58
CA TYR A 72 -6.68 -25.85 -13.38
C TYR A 72 -7.95 -25.61 -12.55
N GLN A 73 -9.00 -26.37 -12.83
CA GLN A 73 -10.31 -26.25 -12.14
C GLN A 73 -10.29 -26.82 -10.71
N ASP A 74 -9.38 -27.76 -10.41
CA ASP A 74 -9.33 -28.51 -9.14
C ASP A 74 -8.11 -28.14 -8.27
N LEU A 75 -7.80 -26.85 -8.14
CA LEU A 75 -6.73 -26.40 -7.24
C LEU A 75 -7.21 -26.42 -5.78
N PRO A 76 -6.46 -27.04 -4.84
CA PRO A 76 -6.86 -27.11 -3.43
C PRO A 76 -6.85 -25.73 -2.75
N LYS A 77 -6.04 -24.77 -3.25
CA LYS A 77 -5.95 -23.39 -2.75
C LYS A 77 -5.71 -22.42 -3.90
N ALA A 78 -6.34 -21.25 -3.85
CA ALA A 78 -6.18 -20.19 -4.85
C ALA A 78 -4.72 -19.70 -4.98
N ASP A 79 -3.97 -19.68 -3.86
CA ASP A 79 -2.58 -19.21 -3.82
C ASP A 79 -1.61 -20.13 -4.60
N MET A 80 -2.02 -21.37 -4.91
CA MET A 80 -1.23 -22.33 -5.70
C MET A 80 -1.34 -22.12 -7.22
N ALA A 81 -2.24 -21.25 -7.69
CA ALA A 81 -2.48 -21.05 -9.11
C ALA A 81 -1.23 -20.60 -9.87
N TYR A 82 -0.48 -19.64 -9.32
CA TYR A 82 0.71 -19.10 -9.98
C TYR A 82 1.88 -20.11 -10.00
N PRO A 83 2.26 -20.74 -8.86
CA PRO A 83 3.30 -21.77 -8.87
C PRO A 83 2.99 -22.97 -9.76
N THR A 84 1.73 -23.46 -9.77
CA THR A 84 1.33 -24.59 -10.62
C THR A 84 1.44 -24.25 -12.10
N LEU A 85 1.03 -23.05 -12.50
CA LEU A 85 1.18 -22.60 -13.88
C LEU A 85 2.65 -22.53 -14.30
N VAL A 86 3.50 -21.97 -13.45
CA VAL A 86 4.94 -21.88 -13.73
C VAL A 86 5.58 -23.25 -13.88
N ASN A 87 5.23 -24.21 -13.00
CA ASN A 87 5.78 -25.56 -13.04
C ASN A 87 5.41 -26.29 -14.36
N ASN A 88 4.19 -26.08 -14.86
CA ASN A 88 3.70 -26.76 -16.05
C ASN A 88 4.10 -26.06 -17.37
N VAL A 89 4.36 -24.76 -17.35
CA VAL A 89 4.67 -23.97 -18.57
C VAL A 89 6.17 -23.81 -18.81
N LEU A 90 6.98 -23.64 -17.75
CA LEU A 90 8.41 -23.40 -17.90
C LEU A 90 9.22 -24.69 -18.00
N PRO A 91 10.30 -24.73 -18.79
CA PRO A 91 11.25 -25.83 -18.77
C PRO A 91 11.98 -25.91 -17.42
N THR A 92 12.40 -27.11 -17.03
CA THR A 92 12.98 -27.42 -15.70
C THR A 92 14.05 -26.42 -15.23
N PRO A 93 15.01 -25.96 -16.06
CA PRO A 93 16.00 -24.97 -15.62
C PRO A 93 15.38 -23.62 -15.25
N LEU A 94 14.33 -23.19 -15.96
CA LEU A 94 13.64 -21.93 -15.71
C LEU A 94 12.71 -22.01 -14.49
N VAL A 95 12.20 -23.19 -14.14
CA VAL A 95 11.47 -23.41 -12.87
C VAL A 95 12.39 -23.20 -11.68
N GLY A 96 13.62 -23.76 -11.74
CA GLY A 96 14.63 -23.54 -10.70
C GLY A 96 15.05 -22.07 -10.58
N PHE A 97 15.28 -21.41 -11.72
CA PHE A 97 15.55 -19.97 -11.77
C PHE A 97 14.40 -19.14 -11.17
N PHE A 98 13.15 -19.47 -11.53
CA PHE A 98 11.97 -18.81 -10.97
C PHE A 98 11.90 -18.97 -9.44
N GLY A 99 12.14 -20.18 -8.93
CA GLY A 99 12.20 -20.44 -7.49
C GLY A 99 13.26 -19.58 -6.78
N ALA A 100 14.45 -19.45 -7.36
CA ALA A 100 15.51 -18.61 -6.82
C ALA A 100 15.13 -17.11 -6.80
N VAL A 101 14.53 -16.60 -7.88
CA VAL A 101 14.04 -15.21 -7.97
C VAL A 101 12.94 -14.94 -6.95
N LEU A 102 11.98 -15.86 -6.82
CA LEU A 102 10.88 -15.76 -5.86
C LEU A 102 11.41 -15.72 -4.42
N PHE A 103 12.35 -16.61 -4.09
CA PHE A 103 12.98 -16.64 -2.76
C PHE A 103 13.74 -15.34 -2.47
N GLY A 104 14.50 -14.83 -3.43
CA GLY A 104 15.18 -13.53 -3.33
C GLY A 104 14.20 -12.38 -3.09
N ALA A 105 13.10 -12.33 -3.83
CA ALA A 105 12.07 -11.30 -3.69
C ALA A 105 11.38 -11.33 -2.31
N VAL A 106 11.10 -12.54 -1.79
CA VAL A 106 10.52 -12.74 -0.45
C VAL A 106 11.49 -12.27 0.64
N ILE A 107 12.75 -12.68 0.60
CA ILE A 107 13.77 -12.25 1.58
C ILE A 107 13.93 -10.73 1.55
N SER A 108 13.97 -10.15 0.36
CA SER A 108 14.15 -8.71 0.23
C SER A 108 13.01 -7.92 0.83
N THR A 109 11.77 -8.32 0.52
CA THR A 109 10.56 -7.70 1.07
C THR A 109 10.49 -7.88 2.60
N PHE A 110 10.84 -9.07 3.10
CA PHE A 110 10.89 -9.36 4.53
C PHE A 110 11.89 -8.46 5.27
N ASN A 111 13.09 -8.29 4.72
CA ASN A 111 14.10 -7.39 5.26
C ASN A 111 13.62 -5.93 5.28
N GLY A 112 12.93 -5.49 4.22
CA GLY A 112 12.33 -4.15 4.15
C GLY A 112 11.28 -3.92 5.25
N PHE A 113 10.42 -4.90 5.53
CA PHE A 113 9.45 -4.84 6.61
C PHE A 113 10.11 -4.82 7.99
N LEU A 114 11.10 -5.68 8.23
CA LEU A 114 11.86 -5.70 9.49
C LEU A 114 12.56 -4.37 9.75
N ASN A 115 13.18 -3.77 8.74
CA ASN A 115 13.82 -2.46 8.87
C ASN A 115 12.81 -1.35 9.20
N SER A 116 11.66 -1.37 8.52
CA SER A 116 10.58 -0.40 8.75
C SER A 116 10.02 -0.51 10.17
N ALA A 117 9.72 -1.73 10.63
CA ALA A 117 9.23 -2.00 11.98
C ALA A 117 10.27 -1.62 13.04
N SER A 118 11.55 -1.96 12.81
CA SER A 118 12.65 -1.62 13.71
C SER A 118 12.85 -0.12 13.85
N THR A 119 12.72 0.63 12.75
CA THR A 119 12.82 2.10 12.76
C THR A 119 11.63 2.73 13.46
N LEU A 120 10.41 2.25 13.19
CA LEU A 120 9.20 2.73 13.86
C LEU A 120 9.29 2.52 15.38
N PHE A 121 9.81 1.37 15.81
CA PHE A 121 10.03 1.09 17.23
C PHE A 121 11.15 1.96 17.81
N SER A 122 12.35 1.96 17.22
CA SER A 122 13.51 2.66 17.79
C SER A 122 13.32 4.18 17.85
N MET A 123 12.86 4.80 16.75
CA MET A 123 12.69 6.25 16.67
C MET A 123 11.32 6.69 17.19
N GLY A 124 10.28 5.92 16.91
CA GLY A 124 8.89 6.31 17.22
C GLY A 124 8.47 6.00 18.66
N ILE A 125 8.99 4.92 19.25
CA ILE A 125 8.62 4.49 20.61
C ILE A 125 9.81 4.65 21.56
N TYR A 126 10.94 3.98 21.29
CA TYR A 126 12.07 3.95 22.21
C TYR A 126 12.65 5.35 22.44
N ARG A 127 13.00 6.09 21.38
CA ARG A 127 13.51 7.46 21.53
C ARG A 127 12.46 8.39 22.13
N ARG A 128 11.21 8.35 21.66
CA ARG A 128 10.20 9.35 22.06
C ARG A 128 9.60 9.13 23.46
N VAL A 129 9.54 7.88 23.93
CA VAL A 129 8.79 7.52 25.16
C VAL A 129 9.70 6.93 26.23
N ILE A 130 10.75 6.19 25.85
CA ILE A 130 11.59 5.45 26.80
C ILE A 130 12.87 6.22 27.12
N ASN A 131 13.58 6.72 26.12
CA ASN A 131 14.83 7.45 26.30
C ASN A 131 15.04 8.50 25.19
N GLU A 132 14.67 9.74 25.50
CA GLU A 132 14.74 10.90 24.59
C GLU A 132 16.16 11.24 24.14
N ASN A 133 17.14 11.00 25.00
CA ASN A 133 18.56 11.32 24.79
C ASN A 133 19.39 10.11 24.36
N ALA A 134 18.74 9.05 23.85
CA ALA A 134 19.45 7.86 23.40
C ALA A 134 20.43 8.17 22.25
N GLN A 135 21.68 7.74 22.41
CA GLN A 135 22.71 7.86 21.36
C GLN A 135 22.35 7.04 20.10
N PRO A 136 22.78 7.46 18.90
CA PRO A 136 22.46 6.79 17.63
C PRO A 136 22.79 5.29 17.62
N GLU A 137 23.92 4.89 18.18
CA GLU A 137 24.39 3.50 18.23
C GLU A 137 23.47 2.63 19.07
N ARG A 138 22.93 3.20 20.16
CA ARG A 138 21.96 2.50 21.02
C ARG A 138 20.64 2.32 20.30
N LEU A 139 20.18 3.33 19.55
CA LEU A 139 18.95 3.25 18.75
C LEU A 139 19.02 2.13 17.71
N VAL A 140 20.15 2.01 17.01
CA VAL A 140 20.38 0.92 16.05
C VAL A 140 20.38 -0.44 16.75
N ARG A 141 21.06 -0.57 17.90
CA ARG A 141 21.12 -1.83 18.65
C ARG A 141 19.73 -2.29 19.12
N VAL A 142 18.95 -1.38 19.71
CA VAL A 142 17.58 -1.66 20.17
C VAL A 142 16.67 -2.00 18.99
N GLY A 143 16.80 -1.28 17.88
CA GLY A 143 16.08 -1.59 16.64
C GLY A 143 16.38 -3.01 16.14
N ARG A 144 17.65 -3.42 16.09
CA ARG A 144 18.04 -4.78 15.66
C ARG A 144 17.52 -5.87 16.59
N GLN A 145 17.54 -5.63 17.91
CA GLN A 145 16.98 -6.57 18.90
C GLN A 145 15.47 -6.73 18.72
N PHE A 146 14.75 -5.63 18.53
CA PHE A 146 13.32 -5.65 18.24
C PHE A 146 13.02 -6.35 16.90
N GLY A 147 13.80 -6.08 15.86
CA GLY A 147 13.68 -6.76 14.57
C GLY A 147 13.86 -8.27 14.68
N LEU A 148 14.86 -8.74 15.43
CA LEU A 148 15.07 -10.16 15.69
C LEU A 148 13.88 -10.78 16.45
N PHE A 149 13.37 -10.08 17.46
CA PHE A 149 12.20 -10.52 18.21
C PHE A 149 10.95 -10.68 17.32
N ILE A 150 10.65 -9.69 16.50
CA ILE A 150 9.52 -9.75 15.54
C ILE A 150 9.73 -10.85 14.49
N ALA A 151 10.96 -11.07 14.03
CA ALA A 151 11.27 -12.13 13.07
C ALA A 151 10.97 -13.52 13.66
N ILE A 152 11.38 -13.78 14.91
CA ILE A 152 11.10 -15.04 15.61
C ILE A 152 9.59 -15.25 15.76
N ILE A 153 8.86 -14.22 16.23
CA ILE A 153 7.40 -14.29 16.36
C ILE A 153 6.74 -14.59 15.00
N SER A 154 7.20 -13.95 13.92
CA SER A 154 6.66 -14.16 12.58
C SER A 154 6.81 -15.61 12.12
N ILE A 155 7.96 -16.24 12.41
CA ILE A 155 8.22 -17.66 12.11
C ILE A 155 7.26 -18.56 12.91
N LEU A 156 7.01 -18.26 14.19
CA LEU A 156 6.12 -19.03 15.04
C LEU A 156 4.64 -18.92 14.62
N VAL A 157 4.23 -17.75 14.14
CA VAL A 157 2.83 -17.49 13.74
C VAL A 157 2.55 -17.95 12.30
N ALA A 158 3.54 -17.99 11.42
CA ALA A 158 3.35 -18.34 10.00
C ALA A 158 2.56 -19.65 9.74
N PRO A 159 2.80 -20.78 10.46
CA PRO A 159 2.05 -22.03 10.26
C PRO A 159 0.56 -21.90 10.55
N TRP A 160 0.18 -21.00 11.46
CA TRP A 160 -1.21 -20.79 11.86
C TRP A 160 -2.01 -20.08 10.77
N ILE A 161 -1.34 -19.27 9.94
CA ILE A 161 -1.96 -18.47 8.88
C ILE A 161 -1.97 -19.23 7.54
N ALA A 162 -1.08 -20.21 7.35
CA ALA A 162 -0.90 -20.95 6.10
C ALA A 162 -2.16 -21.70 5.59
N ASN A 163 -3.14 -21.93 6.48
CA ASN A 163 -4.41 -22.61 6.18
C ASN A 163 -5.62 -21.67 6.14
N ALA A 164 -5.42 -20.37 5.88
CA ALA A 164 -6.52 -19.42 5.72
C ALA A 164 -7.52 -19.86 4.61
N PRO A 165 -8.81 -20.07 4.92
CA PRO A 165 -9.77 -20.72 4.02
C PRO A 165 -10.18 -19.85 2.81
N GLU A 166 -10.11 -18.52 2.92
CA GLU A 166 -10.45 -17.58 1.84
C GLU A 166 -9.23 -17.14 0.99
N GLY A 167 -8.07 -17.78 1.21
CA GLY A 167 -6.78 -17.37 0.66
C GLY A 167 -6.10 -16.27 1.48
N LEU A 168 -4.76 -16.29 1.47
CA LEU A 168 -3.94 -15.40 2.30
C LEU A 168 -4.18 -13.92 2.01
N TYR A 169 -4.45 -13.58 0.75
CA TYR A 169 -4.69 -12.21 0.33
C TYR A 169 -5.98 -11.60 0.91
N SER A 170 -7.11 -12.34 0.85
CA SER A 170 -8.40 -11.87 1.39
C SER A 170 -8.27 -11.60 2.89
N TRP A 171 -7.67 -12.56 3.60
CA TRP A 171 -7.43 -12.45 5.03
C TRP A 171 -6.56 -11.23 5.39
N MET A 172 -5.45 -11.03 4.69
CA MET A 172 -4.58 -9.86 4.90
C MET A 172 -5.31 -8.54 4.63
N LYS A 173 -6.18 -8.48 3.62
CA LYS A 173 -6.98 -7.28 3.33
C LYS A 173 -7.99 -6.97 4.43
N GLN A 174 -8.66 -7.97 4.98
CA GLN A 174 -9.61 -7.79 6.08
C GLN A 174 -8.90 -7.30 7.35
N LEU A 175 -7.75 -7.87 7.70
CA LEU A 175 -6.95 -7.41 8.84
C LEU A 175 -6.42 -5.99 8.67
N ASN A 176 -5.91 -5.66 7.49
CA ASN A 176 -5.44 -4.32 7.18
C ASN A 176 -6.59 -3.29 7.25
N GLY A 177 -7.81 -3.69 6.93
CA GLY A 177 -9.01 -2.85 7.06
C GLY A 177 -9.24 -2.29 8.46
N ILE A 178 -8.82 -3.02 9.51
CA ILE A 178 -9.03 -2.64 10.91
C ILE A 178 -8.37 -1.29 11.24
N TYR A 179 -7.15 -1.08 10.76
CA TYR A 179 -6.34 0.09 11.13
C TYR A 179 -6.07 1.05 9.97
N ASN A 180 -6.14 0.60 8.71
CA ASN A 180 -5.82 1.44 7.56
C ASN A 180 -6.72 2.67 7.46
N VAL A 181 -8.04 2.47 7.57
CA VAL A 181 -9.02 3.55 7.39
C VAL A 181 -8.97 4.59 8.51
N PRO A 182 -8.97 4.20 9.80
CA PRO A 182 -8.81 5.19 10.87
C PRO A 182 -7.52 6.01 10.72
N LEU A 183 -6.41 5.36 10.40
CA LEU A 183 -5.11 6.03 10.29
C LEU A 183 -5.06 7.00 9.11
N VAL A 184 -5.51 6.60 7.92
CA VAL A 184 -5.54 7.52 6.75
C VAL A 184 -6.50 8.68 6.98
N THR A 185 -7.61 8.46 7.68
CA THR A 185 -8.55 9.54 8.03
C THR A 185 -7.86 10.56 8.93
N ILE A 186 -7.14 10.12 9.96
CA ILE A 186 -6.42 11.00 10.87
C ILE A 186 -5.40 11.87 10.11
N ILE A 187 -4.67 11.29 9.16
CA ILE A 187 -3.68 12.02 8.36
C ILE A 187 -4.35 13.03 7.43
N ILE A 188 -5.39 12.63 6.69
CA ILE A 188 -6.15 13.53 5.80
C ILE A 188 -6.73 14.69 6.62
N MET A 189 -7.41 14.39 7.73
CA MET A 189 -8.02 15.41 8.58
C MET A 189 -6.98 16.32 9.22
N GLY A 190 -5.83 15.78 9.65
CA GLY A 190 -4.73 16.58 10.18
C GLY A 190 -4.10 17.52 9.16
N PHE A 191 -4.09 17.15 7.88
CA PHE A 191 -3.57 17.98 6.79
C PHE A 191 -4.53 19.11 6.41
N PHE A 192 -5.83 18.80 6.21
CA PHE A 192 -6.82 19.78 5.76
C PHE A 192 -7.41 20.64 6.90
N PHE A 193 -7.42 20.15 8.14
CA PHE A 193 -7.99 20.85 9.29
C PHE A 193 -6.94 21.02 10.40
N PRO A 194 -6.08 22.06 10.31
CA PRO A 194 -4.93 22.25 11.20
C PRO A 194 -5.31 22.59 12.66
N ARG A 195 -6.60 22.78 12.95
CA ARG A 195 -7.15 23.07 14.29
C ARG A 195 -7.67 21.83 15.02
N ILE A 196 -7.67 20.64 14.40
CA ILE A 196 -8.13 19.42 15.08
C ILE A 196 -7.12 19.03 16.17
N PRO A 197 -7.57 18.81 17.43
CA PRO A 197 -6.68 18.46 18.54
C PRO A 197 -6.18 17.01 18.45
N ALA A 198 -5.06 16.72 19.12
CA ALA A 198 -4.52 15.35 19.21
C ALA A 198 -5.49 14.37 19.91
N LEU A 199 -6.37 14.86 20.78
CA LEU A 199 -7.42 14.05 21.43
C LEU A 199 -8.40 13.48 20.39
N ALA A 200 -8.80 14.28 19.39
CA ALA A 200 -9.70 13.83 18.34
C ALA A 200 -9.10 12.66 17.55
N ALA A 201 -7.80 12.72 17.24
CA ALA A 201 -7.10 11.63 16.55
C ALA A 201 -7.07 10.34 17.38
N LYS A 202 -6.81 10.42 18.69
CA LYS A 202 -6.80 9.24 19.59
C LYS A 202 -8.19 8.60 19.69
N VAL A 203 -9.22 9.42 19.90
CA VAL A 203 -10.61 8.96 20.02
C VAL A 203 -11.11 8.38 18.70
N ALA A 204 -10.85 9.06 17.57
CA ALA A 204 -11.18 8.55 16.25
C ALA A 204 -10.49 7.21 15.98
N MET A 205 -9.20 7.06 16.27
CA MET A 205 -8.51 5.77 16.10
C MET A 205 -9.23 4.62 16.84
N GLY A 206 -9.59 4.86 18.11
CA GLY A 206 -10.32 3.87 18.91
C GLY A 206 -11.70 3.53 18.35
N ILE A 207 -12.52 4.55 18.08
CA ILE A 207 -13.88 4.38 17.53
C ILE A 207 -13.83 3.76 16.13
N GLY A 208 -12.85 4.12 15.32
CA GLY A 208 -12.63 3.58 13.98
C GLY A 208 -12.35 2.08 14.00
N ILE A 209 -11.46 1.63 14.89
CA ILE A 209 -11.15 0.19 15.06
C ILE A 209 -12.40 -0.55 15.57
N VAL A 210 -13.05 -0.04 16.62
CA VAL A 210 -14.23 -0.67 17.23
C VAL A 210 -15.39 -0.76 16.24
N SER A 211 -15.64 0.31 15.48
CA SER A 211 -16.70 0.34 14.46
C SER A 211 -16.43 -0.66 13.33
N TYR A 212 -15.18 -0.76 12.83
CA TYR A 212 -14.83 -1.75 11.82
C TYR A 212 -15.07 -3.17 12.32
N ILE A 213 -14.57 -3.49 13.53
CA ILE A 213 -14.73 -4.82 14.11
C ILE A 213 -16.21 -5.16 14.32
N THR A 214 -16.99 -4.21 14.82
CA THR A 214 -18.42 -4.40 15.07
C THR A 214 -19.19 -4.67 13.77
N ILE A 215 -18.98 -3.83 12.74
CA ILE A 215 -19.70 -3.95 11.47
C ILE A 215 -19.29 -5.21 10.71
N ASN A 216 -17.99 -5.55 10.71
CA ASN A 216 -17.47 -6.66 9.91
C ASN A 216 -17.62 -8.03 10.59
N TYR A 217 -17.42 -8.13 11.90
CA TYR A 217 -17.40 -9.42 12.62
C TYR A 217 -18.62 -9.69 13.49
N LEU A 218 -19.24 -8.67 14.10
CA LEU A 218 -20.36 -8.88 15.05
C LEU A 218 -21.72 -8.83 14.37
N VAL A 219 -21.98 -7.81 13.54
CA VAL A 219 -23.31 -7.58 12.96
C VAL A 219 -23.57 -8.42 11.70
N LYS A 220 -22.52 -8.98 11.09
CA LYS A 220 -22.59 -9.85 9.89
C LYS A 220 -23.51 -9.29 8.81
N PHE A 221 -23.37 -8.00 8.48
CA PHE A 221 -24.05 -7.47 7.29
C PHE A 221 -23.53 -8.18 6.04
N ASP A 222 -24.42 -8.56 5.11
CA ASP A 222 -24.07 -9.15 3.79
C ASP A 222 -23.37 -8.15 2.83
N PHE A 223 -22.67 -7.15 3.37
CA PHE A 223 -21.93 -6.17 2.59
C PHE A 223 -20.48 -6.59 2.40
N HIS A 224 -19.97 -6.37 1.19
CA HIS A 224 -18.56 -6.50 0.90
C HIS A 224 -17.74 -5.53 1.79
N PHE A 225 -16.61 -5.98 2.33
CA PHE A 225 -15.77 -5.21 3.28
C PHE A 225 -15.40 -3.79 2.82
N LEU A 226 -15.38 -3.50 1.51
CA LEU A 226 -15.07 -2.18 0.96
C LEU A 226 -16.10 -1.12 1.35
N TYR A 227 -17.36 -1.50 1.54
CA TYR A 227 -18.39 -0.58 2.06
C TYR A 227 -18.21 -0.33 3.55
N VAL A 228 -17.83 -1.37 4.30
CA VAL A 228 -17.49 -1.24 5.72
C VAL A 228 -16.37 -0.22 5.90
N LEU A 229 -15.33 -0.28 5.06
CA LEU A 229 -14.25 0.71 5.05
C LEU A 229 -14.75 2.14 4.80
N ALA A 230 -15.66 2.33 3.84
CA ALA A 230 -16.23 3.65 3.57
C ALA A 230 -17.10 4.16 4.75
N CYS A 231 -17.89 3.29 5.37
CA CYS A 231 -18.68 3.65 6.55
C CYS A 231 -17.77 4.02 7.73
N THR A 232 -16.74 3.22 8.02
CA THR A 232 -15.74 3.50 9.06
C THR A 232 -15.02 4.83 8.79
N PHE A 233 -14.75 5.17 7.53
CA PHE A 233 -14.17 6.47 7.17
C PHE A 233 -15.11 7.62 7.54
N CYS A 234 -16.38 7.55 7.13
CA CYS A 234 -17.37 8.58 7.45
C CYS A 234 -17.55 8.76 8.96
N ILE A 235 -17.61 7.65 9.71
CA ILE A 235 -17.69 7.68 11.19
C ILE A 235 -16.47 8.40 11.77
N ASN A 236 -15.25 8.07 11.31
CA ASN A 236 -14.03 8.74 11.78
C ASN A 236 -14.01 10.23 11.46
N VAL A 237 -14.41 10.62 10.25
CA VAL A 237 -14.49 12.04 9.86
C VAL A 237 -15.46 12.80 10.76
N VAL A 238 -16.67 12.25 10.98
CA VAL A 238 -17.67 12.87 11.85
C VAL A 238 -17.14 13.02 13.28
N VAL A 239 -16.53 11.98 13.84
CA VAL A 239 -15.93 12.04 15.19
C VAL A 239 -14.86 13.13 15.26
N MET A 240 -13.96 13.20 14.28
CA MET A 240 -12.88 14.19 14.26
C MET A 240 -13.40 15.62 14.10
N LEU A 241 -14.42 15.84 13.28
CA LEU A 241 -15.05 17.15 13.09
C LEU A 241 -15.84 17.58 14.33
N MET A 242 -16.59 16.67 14.96
CA MET A 242 -17.33 16.94 16.19
C MET A 242 -16.38 17.37 17.32
N ILE A 243 -15.31 16.60 17.56
CA ILE A 243 -14.33 16.95 18.59
C ILE A 243 -13.56 18.21 18.20
N GLY A 244 -13.25 18.40 16.92
CA GLY A 244 -12.63 19.62 16.41
C GLY A 244 -13.48 20.88 16.58
N ALA A 245 -14.81 20.76 16.53
CA ALA A 245 -15.74 21.85 16.77
C ALA A 245 -15.92 22.15 18.27
N ILE A 246 -15.95 21.13 19.12
CA ILE A 246 -16.12 21.26 20.58
C ILE A 246 -14.83 21.75 21.26
N ALA A 247 -13.68 21.21 20.85
CA ALA A 247 -12.39 21.47 21.47
C ALA A 247 -11.32 21.80 20.40
N PRO A 248 -11.47 22.90 19.65
CA PRO A 248 -10.48 23.31 18.66
C PRO A 248 -9.15 23.65 19.33
N ARG A 249 -8.04 23.32 18.65
CA ARG A 249 -6.71 23.75 19.06
C ARG A 249 -6.62 25.27 19.00
N ALA A 250 -6.07 25.88 20.06
CA ALA A 250 -5.92 27.34 20.18
C ALA A 250 -5.10 27.97 19.06
N THR A 251 -4.07 27.27 18.56
CA THR A 251 -3.26 27.70 17.42
C THR A 251 -3.31 26.66 16.30
N PRO A 252 -3.42 27.08 15.03
CA PRO A 252 -3.34 26.15 13.91
C PRO A 252 -1.96 25.50 13.87
N PHE A 253 -1.92 24.19 13.61
CA PHE A 253 -0.66 23.48 13.40
C PHE A 253 0.08 24.08 12.20
N LYS A 254 1.34 24.46 12.42
CA LYS A 254 2.26 24.90 11.36
C LYS A 254 3.25 23.78 11.10
N PHE A 255 3.34 23.35 9.84
CA PHE A 255 4.38 22.44 9.41
C PHE A 255 5.74 23.13 9.57
N GLN A 256 6.67 22.47 10.27
CA GLN A 256 8.04 22.92 10.39
C GLN A 256 8.87 22.20 9.33
N ASP A 257 9.64 22.96 8.56
CA ASP A 257 10.62 22.37 7.66
C ASP A 257 11.79 21.82 8.49
N ALA A 258 12.18 20.59 8.20
CA ALA A 258 13.34 19.95 8.80
C ALA A 258 14.66 20.42 8.13
N PHE A 259 14.57 21.19 7.05
CA PHE A 259 15.68 21.66 6.20
C PHE A 259 16.61 20.54 5.71
N ALA A 260 16.13 19.30 5.74
CA ALA A 260 16.90 18.12 5.40
C ALA A 260 17.04 17.92 3.88
N VAL A 261 16.10 18.48 3.09
CA VAL A 261 15.99 18.27 1.64
C VAL A 261 15.51 19.56 0.98
N ASP A 262 16.03 19.87 -0.21
CA ASP A 262 15.55 20.99 -1.01
C ASP A 262 14.08 20.77 -1.44
N MET A 263 13.21 21.65 -0.94
CA MET A 263 11.76 21.60 -1.14
C MET A 263 11.30 22.25 -2.44
N LYS A 264 12.20 22.77 -3.28
CA LYS A 264 11.83 23.29 -4.60
C LYS A 264 11.22 22.20 -5.46
N THR A 265 10.01 22.45 -5.92
CA THR A 265 9.27 21.55 -6.79
C THR A 265 9.93 21.46 -8.17
N VAL A 266 9.55 20.42 -8.91
CA VAL A 266 9.88 20.29 -10.35
C VAL A 266 9.55 21.56 -11.15
N GLU A 267 8.41 22.19 -10.86
CA GLU A 267 7.89 23.33 -11.63
C GLU A 267 8.63 24.65 -11.35
N GLU A 268 9.22 24.76 -10.16
CA GLU A 268 10.00 25.92 -9.71
C GLU A 268 11.47 25.89 -10.15
N ARG A 269 11.99 24.73 -10.57
CA ARG A 269 13.33 24.66 -11.20
C ARG A 269 13.23 25.10 -12.66
N GLU A 270 14.26 25.79 -13.16
CA GLU A 270 14.44 26.21 -14.57
C GLU A 270 14.44 25.04 -15.59
N ASP A 271 14.26 23.80 -15.14
CA ASP A 271 14.19 22.55 -15.92
C ASP A 271 12.82 22.33 -16.61
N ARG A 272 11.99 23.38 -16.68
CA ARG A 272 10.64 23.38 -17.27
C ARG A 272 10.62 22.88 -18.72
N ARG A 273 11.65 23.17 -19.52
CA ARG A 273 11.75 22.72 -20.92
C ARG A 273 11.94 21.20 -21.04
N ARG A 274 12.67 20.59 -20.12
CA ARG A 274 12.92 19.13 -20.11
C ARG A 274 11.72 18.37 -19.57
N TRP A 275 10.99 18.96 -18.62
CA TRP A 275 9.71 18.42 -18.17
C TRP A 275 8.60 18.54 -19.21
N HIS A 276 8.52 19.64 -19.94
CA HIS A 276 7.62 19.72 -21.09
C HIS A 276 8.00 18.71 -22.18
N SER A 277 9.27 18.44 -22.48
CA SER A 277 9.61 17.40 -23.47
C SER A 277 9.26 15.98 -23.00
N VAL A 278 9.43 15.69 -21.70
CA VAL A 278 8.93 14.45 -21.09
C VAL A 278 7.40 14.43 -21.23
N CYS A 279 6.67 15.39 -20.64
CA CYS A 279 5.21 15.48 -20.70
C CYS A 279 4.62 15.56 -22.13
N ASP A 280 5.35 16.14 -23.09
CA ASP A 280 4.98 16.22 -24.51
C ASP A 280 5.19 14.88 -25.21
N GLY A 281 6.24 14.12 -24.86
CA GLY A 281 6.35 12.70 -25.20
C GLY A 281 5.21 11.86 -24.59
N TRP A 282 4.64 12.32 -23.48
CA TRP A 282 3.46 11.74 -22.82
C TRP A 282 2.13 12.33 -23.28
N ARG A 283 2.06 13.13 -24.38
CA ARG A 283 0.75 13.52 -24.97
C ARG A 283 -0.11 12.32 -25.40
N LEU A 284 0.52 11.17 -25.67
CA LEU A 284 -0.14 9.88 -25.89
C LEU A 284 -0.89 9.35 -24.66
N PHE A 285 -0.54 9.81 -23.46
CA PHE A 285 -1.11 9.38 -22.18
C PHE A 285 -2.05 10.42 -21.55
N ARG A 286 -2.60 11.36 -22.34
CA ARG A 286 -3.71 12.19 -21.85
C ARG A 286 -4.85 11.27 -21.38
N PRO A 287 -5.56 11.62 -20.28
CA PRO A 287 -6.75 10.90 -19.83
C PRO A 287 -7.85 10.78 -20.90
N GLY A 288 -7.81 11.56 -22.00
CA GLY A 288 -8.72 11.37 -23.13
C GLY A 288 -8.28 10.29 -24.14
N ALA A 289 -6.99 9.99 -24.26
CA ALA A 289 -6.47 9.08 -25.29
C ALA A 289 -6.40 7.62 -24.83
N ILE A 290 -6.07 7.38 -23.55
CA ILE A 290 -6.04 6.04 -22.96
C ILE A 290 -7.46 5.50 -22.70
N TRP A 291 -8.39 6.40 -22.37
CA TRP A 291 -9.79 6.03 -22.15
C TRP A 291 -10.57 5.76 -23.45
N GLY A 292 -9.99 6.06 -24.63
CA GLY A 292 -10.58 5.74 -25.93
C GLY A 292 -10.19 4.36 -26.48
N LEU A 293 -9.10 3.75 -26.00
CA LEU A 293 -8.55 2.50 -26.55
C LEU A 293 -8.76 1.27 -25.65
N GLN A 294 -9.27 1.45 -24.44
CA GLN A 294 -9.57 0.35 -23.50
C GLN A 294 -10.98 -0.26 -23.67
N TYR A 295 -11.86 0.33 -24.51
CA TYR A 295 -13.29 0.01 -24.49
C TYR A 295 -13.87 -0.89 -25.59
N PRO A 296 -13.30 -1.09 -26.80
CA PRO A 296 -13.98 -1.94 -27.78
C PRO A 296 -13.92 -3.43 -27.41
N MET A 297 -12.86 -3.90 -26.75
CA MET A 297 -12.66 -5.34 -26.50
C MET A 297 -13.27 -5.83 -25.18
N VAL A 298 -13.55 -4.92 -24.23
CA VAL A 298 -14.20 -5.26 -22.96
C VAL A 298 -15.72 -5.31 -23.11
N ASP A 299 -16.29 -4.49 -23.99
CA ASP A 299 -17.74 -4.52 -24.26
C ASP A 299 -18.15 -5.75 -25.09
N ASP A 300 -17.29 -6.21 -26.00
CA ASP A 300 -17.56 -7.42 -26.81
C ASP A 300 -17.38 -8.72 -26.00
N LEU A 301 -16.48 -8.72 -25.00
CA LEU A 301 -16.35 -9.82 -24.03
C LEU A 301 -17.44 -9.81 -22.94
N GLN A 302 -18.07 -8.67 -22.65
CA GLN A 302 -19.24 -8.58 -21.77
C GLN A 302 -20.53 -9.05 -22.45
N LEU A 303 -20.71 -8.75 -23.75
CA LEU A 303 -21.89 -9.16 -24.53
C LEU A 303 -21.96 -10.68 -24.75
N ARG A 304 -20.82 -11.37 -24.87
CA ARG A 304 -20.78 -12.85 -24.97
C ARG A 304 -20.89 -13.56 -23.62
N TYR A 305 -20.84 -12.85 -22.49
CA TYR A 305 -20.89 -13.43 -21.14
C TYR A 305 -22.32 -13.69 -20.64
N HIS A 306 -23.36 -13.27 -21.36
CA HIS A 306 -24.75 -13.42 -20.93
C HIS A 306 -25.33 -14.86 -21.03
N ARG A 307 -24.52 -15.89 -21.32
CA ARG A 307 -24.98 -17.29 -21.39
C ARG A 307 -24.33 -18.29 -20.40
N GLY A 308 -23.46 -17.87 -19.49
CA GLY A 308 -22.82 -18.82 -18.55
C GLY A 308 -22.67 -18.25 -17.15
N GLY A 309 -23.37 -18.82 -16.18
CA GLY A 309 -23.37 -18.37 -14.79
C GLY A 309 -22.10 -18.72 -14.01
N ARG A 310 -21.77 -17.84 -13.05
CA ARG A 310 -20.74 -17.87 -11.98
C ARG A 310 -19.38 -17.23 -12.32
N GLY A 311 -18.99 -16.25 -11.49
CA GLY A 311 -17.60 -15.80 -11.29
C GLY A 311 -17.31 -14.34 -11.68
N VAL A 312 -17.52 -13.37 -10.77
CA VAL A 312 -17.04 -11.98 -10.97
C VAL A 312 -16.39 -11.46 -9.69
N SER A 313 -15.05 -11.52 -9.62
CA SER A 313 -14.27 -10.80 -8.59
C SER A 313 -12.78 -10.59 -8.95
N VAL A 314 -12.42 -10.26 -10.19
CA VAL A 314 -10.97 -10.25 -10.59
C VAL A 314 -10.42 -8.88 -11.04
N LEU A 315 -11.23 -7.84 -11.23
CA LEU A 315 -10.75 -6.61 -11.91
C LEU A 315 -10.30 -5.45 -11.01
N GLN A 316 -9.93 -5.66 -9.74
CA GLN A 316 -9.58 -4.48 -8.91
C GLN A 316 -8.61 -4.65 -7.75
N GLN A 317 -7.84 -5.73 -7.69
CA GLN A 317 -7.13 -6.06 -6.43
C GLN A 317 -5.73 -6.64 -6.58
N LEU A 318 -4.92 -6.21 -7.54
CA LEU A 318 -3.54 -6.71 -7.66
C LEU A 318 -2.47 -5.62 -7.65
N ALA A 319 -2.49 -4.80 -6.60
CA ALA A 319 -1.36 -3.97 -6.20
C ALA A 319 -0.79 -4.45 -4.86
N GLY A 320 0.07 -5.46 -4.92
CA GLY A 320 1.00 -5.89 -3.87
C GLY A 320 2.26 -6.37 -4.61
N ALA A 321 3.21 -5.46 -4.83
CA ALA A 321 4.48 -5.48 -4.11
C ALA A 321 5.44 -6.54 -4.69
N SER A 322 6.32 -6.12 -5.60
CA SER A 322 7.74 -6.49 -5.68
C SER A 322 8.29 -6.14 -7.05
N PHE A 323 8.96 -5.00 -7.17
CA PHE A 323 10.03 -4.77 -8.17
C PHE A 323 10.69 -3.41 -7.87
N CYS A 324 11.55 -3.36 -6.84
CA CYS A 324 12.56 -2.31 -6.63
C CYS A 324 13.33 -2.56 -5.32
N ASP A 325 13.99 -3.73 -5.21
CA ASP A 325 15.05 -3.93 -4.24
C ASP A 325 16.35 -4.31 -4.95
N CYS A 326 16.74 -3.49 -5.93
CA CYS A 326 18.11 -3.49 -6.38
C CYS A 326 18.80 -2.29 -5.72
N ASN A 327 19.72 -2.59 -4.82
CA ASN A 327 20.93 -1.81 -4.54
C ASN A 327 20.97 -0.84 -3.33
N MET A 328 20.63 -1.32 -2.13
CA MET A 328 20.92 -0.60 -0.86
C MET A 328 22.39 -0.76 -0.39
N SER A 329 23.11 -1.79 -0.85
CA SER A 329 24.49 -2.08 -0.41
C SER A 329 25.57 -1.24 -1.13
N LEU A 330 25.29 -0.71 -2.32
CA LEU A 330 26.22 0.18 -3.02
C LEU A 330 26.11 1.65 -2.57
N LEU A 331 24.96 2.08 -2.03
CA LEU A 331 24.77 3.46 -1.55
C LEU A 331 25.43 3.72 -0.18
N THR A 332 25.53 2.71 0.68
CA THR A 332 26.23 2.84 1.97
C THR A 332 27.74 2.98 1.83
N ARG A 333 28.34 2.50 0.72
CA ARG A 333 29.77 2.73 0.44
C ARG A 333 30.06 4.14 -0.08
N ARG A 334 29.09 4.79 -0.76
CA ARG A 334 29.28 6.15 -1.30
C ARG A 334 29.20 7.25 -0.25
N MET A 335 28.44 7.04 0.84
CA MET A 335 28.38 8.02 1.94
C MET A 335 29.64 8.08 2.83
N LYS A 336 30.59 7.14 2.68
CA LYS A 336 31.87 7.17 3.42
C LYS A 336 32.96 7.99 2.74
N HIS A 337 32.77 8.43 1.49
CA HIS A 337 33.81 9.12 0.71
C HIS A 337 33.60 10.62 0.55
N ASP A 338 32.44 11.17 0.95
CA ASP A 338 32.14 12.61 0.88
C ASP A 338 32.23 13.29 2.27
N SER A 339 33.05 12.74 3.18
CA SER A 339 33.30 13.28 4.52
C SER A 339 34.76 13.09 4.89
N ALA A 340 35.65 13.71 4.12
CA ALA A 340 37.04 13.98 4.47
C ALA A 340 37.49 15.24 3.73
#